data_AF-A0A3M1VR53-F1
#
_entry.id   AF-A0A3M1VR53-F1
#
_cell.length_a   1.000
_cell.length_b   1.000
_cell.length_c   1.000
_cell.angle_alpha   90.00
_cell.angle_beta   90.00
_cell.angle_gamma   90.00
#
_symmetry.space_group_name_H-M   'P 1'
#
loop_
_entity.id
_entity.type
_entity.pdbx_description
1 polymer ?
#
loop_
_entity_poly.entity_id
_entity_poly.type
_entity_poly.pdbx_seq_one_letter_code
_entity_poly.pdbx_strand_id
1 'polypeptide(L)'
;MYVGGISFSINKSFGSLQLVPQKDGLRFHYVPIVDGIEQFDNPGFLDLLVPLDAVGGIWATCRAFLYGVESLDENIIMQGDESKGESDTLIKLYRDKPRGQHGKLTGEEVCWLRLVTGRSEEERRRIKLGPRDLLCLELACNTVMVLAGEAGTHQPELYKAQK
;
A
#
# COMPACT_ATOMS: atom_id res chain seq x y z
N MET A 1 -3.92 -0.92 17.06
CA MET A 1 -2.49 -1.24 16.79
C MET A 1 -2.30 -2.74 16.94
N TYR A 2 -1.73 -3.41 15.94
CA TYR A 2 -1.42 -4.84 16.05
C TYR A 2 -0.24 -5.06 17.00
N VAL A 3 -0.40 -6.00 17.93
CA VAL A 3 0.62 -6.38 18.94
C VAL A 3 1.11 -7.79 18.64
N GLY A 4 2.42 -7.94 18.40
CA GLY A 4 3.07 -9.21 18.06
C GLY A 4 3.50 -9.31 16.59
N GLY A 5 4.53 -10.11 16.31
CA GLY A 5 5.12 -10.27 14.97
C GLY A 5 5.98 -9.09 14.50
N ILE A 6 6.56 -9.21 13.30
CA ILE A 6 7.28 -8.10 12.63
C ILE A 6 6.24 -7.18 12.00
N SER A 7 6.30 -5.88 12.29
CA SER A 7 5.49 -4.87 11.60
C SER A 7 6.34 -3.65 11.26
N PHE A 8 5.92 -2.91 10.24
CA PHE A 8 6.59 -1.69 9.78
C PHE A 8 5.61 -0.53 9.88
N SER A 9 6.07 0.64 10.32
CA SER A 9 5.19 1.79 10.57
C SER A 9 5.62 3.00 9.76
N ILE A 10 4.65 3.63 9.10
CA ILE A 10 4.77 4.91 8.41
C ILE A 10 3.91 5.92 9.18
N ASN A 11 4.57 6.77 9.96
CA ASN A 11 3.90 7.75 10.82
C ASN A 11 3.96 9.14 10.19
N LYS A 12 2.82 9.80 10.15
CA LYS A 12 2.65 11.19 9.70
C LYS A 12 1.86 11.97 10.75
N SER A 13 1.92 13.29 10.70
CA SER A 13 1.19 14.15 11.64
C SER A 13 -0.33 13.97 11.60
N PHE A 14 -0.86 13.45 10.49
CA PHE A 14 -2.29 13.25 10.23
C PHE A 14 -2.72 11.77 10.30
N GLY A 15 -1.80 10.85 10.57
CA GLY A 15 -2.14 9.43 10.64
C GLY A 15 -0.96 8.48 10.76
N SER A 16 -1.25 7.27 11.20
CA SER A 16 -0.31 6.17 11.40
C SER A 16 -0.71 5.00 10.50
N LEU A 17 0.17 4.58 9.60
CA LEU A 17 0.00 3.36 8.80
C LEU A 17 0.90 2.27 9.34
N GLN A 18 0.31 1.18 9.83
CA GLN A 18 1.01 -0.05 10.14
C GLN A 18 0.88 -1.03 8.97
N LEU A 19 2.02 -1.56 8.54
CA LEU A 19 2.17 -2.61 7.54
C LEU A 19 2.47 -3.90 8.29
N VAL A 20 1.54 -4.85 8.21
CA VAL A 20 1.64 -6.13 8.92
C VAL A 20 1.74 -7.26 7.89
N PRO A 21 2.93 -7.80 7.64
CA PRO A 21 3.12 -8.95 6.76
C PRO A 21 2.35 -10.17 7.26
N GLN A 22 1.61 -10.81 6.36
CA GLN A 22 0.91 -12.08 6.60
C GLN A 22 1.23 -13.04 5.46
N LYS A 23 1.07 -14.35 5.70
CA LYS A 23 1.30 -15.38 4.65
C LYS A 23 0.38 -15.23 3.44
N ASP A 24 -0.79 -14.61 3.62
CA ASP A 24 -1.82 -14.46 2.58
C ASP A 24 -1.80 -13.06 1.93
N GLY A 25 -0.94 -12.15 2.38
CA GLY A 25 -0.90 -10.78 1.88
C GLY A 25 -0.28 -9.76 2.84
N LEU A 26 -0.38 -8.48 2.49
CA LEU A 26 0.10 -7.38 3.31
C LEU A 26 -1.05 -6.60 3.92
N ARG A 27 -1.21 -6.62 5.25
CA ARG A 27 -2.26 -5.86 5.91
C ARG A 27 -1.85 -4.41 6.11
N PHE A 28 -2.70 -3.51 5.64
CA PHE A 28 -2.62 -2.06 5.82
C PHE A 28 -3.60 -1.69 6.93
N HIS A 29 -3.07 -1.30 8.08
CA HIS A 29 -3.85 -0.82 9.21
C HIS A 29 -3.53 0.66 9.43
N TYR A 30 -4.40 1.54 8.91
CA TYR A 30 -4.26 2.99 9.00
C TYR A 30 -5.21 3.60 10.03
N VAL A 31 -4.66 4.45 10.89
CA VAL A 31 -5.41 5.19 11.91
C VAL A 31 -5.20 6.68 11.69
N PRO A 32 -6.26 7.46 11.38
CA PRO A 32 -6.21 8.92 11.34
C PRO A 32 -5.80 9.50 12.67
N ILE A 33 -5.05 10.61 12.62
CA ILE A 33 -4.76 11.45 13.78
C ILE A 33 -5.49 12.77 13.59
N VAL A 34 -6.43 13.07 14.49
CA VAL A 34 -7.21 14.32 14.52
C VAL A 34 -6.94 14.99 15.85
N ASP A 35 -6.51 16.26 15.81
CA ASP A 35 -6.11 17.03 17.00
C ASP A 35 -5.09 16.31 17.90
N GLY A 36 -4.18 15.57 17.27
CA GLY A 36 -3.12 14.82 17.96
C GLY A 36 -3.56 13.49 18.58
N ILE A 37 -4.80 13.06 18.36
CA ILE A 37 -5.37 11.83 18.90
C ILE A 37 -5.69 10.85 17.77
N GLU A 38 -5.32 9.58 17.95
CA GLU A 38 -5.69 8.48 17.06
C GLU A 38 -7.20 8.23 17.11
N GLN A 39 -7.88 8.26 15.96
CA GLN A 39 -9.34 8.10 15.85
C GLN A 39 -9.67 6.82 15.08
N PHE A 40 -10.19 5.80 15.77
CA PHE A 40 -10.51 4.49 15.20
C PHE A 40 -11.93 4.40 14.62
N ASP A 41 -12.79 5.35 14.98
CA ASP A 41 -14.16 5.52 14.50
C ASP A 41 -14.26 6.53 13.33
N ASN A 42 -13.14 7.19 12.99
CA ASN A 42 -13.09 8.14 11.91
C ASN A 42 -13.31 7.44 10.55
N PRO A 43 -14.06 8.03 9.59
CA PRO A 43 -14.22 7.46 8.25
C PRO A 43 -12.89 7.22 7.53
N GLY A 44 -11.83 7.91 7.94
CA GLY A 44 -10.45 7.76 7.51
C GLY A 44 -9.74 6.50 8.04
N PHE A 45 -10.30 5.75 8.98
CA PHE A 45 -9.75 4.48 9.46
C PHE A 45 -9.78 3.40 8.37
N LEU A 46 -8.77 2.52 8.39
CA LEU A 46 -8.68 1.41 7.46
C LEU A 46 -8.00 0.21 8.12
N ASP A 47 -8.60 -0.97 7.97
CA ASP A 47 -7.92 -2.26 8.18
C ASP A 47 -8.22 -3.15 6.98
N LEU A 48 -7.22 -3.35 6.13
CA LEU A 48 -7.36 -3.96 4.81
C LEU A 48 -6.22 -4.92 4.53
N LEU A 49 -6.53 -6.14 4.09
CA LEU A 49 -5.53 -7.09 3.61
C LEU A 49 -5.34 -6.91 2.10
N VAL A 50 -4.18 -6.43 1.69
CA VAL A 50 -3.76 -6.44 0.28
C VAL A 50 -3.39 -7.87 -0.08
N PRO A 51 -4.01 -8.47 -1.12
CA PRO A 51 -3.81 -9.88 -1.43
C PRO A 51 -2.39 -10.16 -1.94
N LEU A 52 -1.92 -11.39 -1.73
CA LEU A 52 -0.55 -11.82 -2.05
C LEU A 52 -0.15 -11.55 -3.51
N ASP A 53 -1.06 -11.71 -4.46
CA ASP A 53 -0.83 -11.48 -5.89
C ASP A 53 -0.50 -10.01 -6.23
N ALA A 54 -1.02 -9.07 -5.45
CA ALA A 54 -0.75 -7.65 -5.60
C ALA A 54 0.56 -7.18 -4.94
N VAL A 55 1.13 -7.98 -4.03
CA VAL A 55 2.32 -7.59 -3.24
C VAL A 55 3.56 -7.40 -4.11
N GLY A 56 3.73 -8.23 -5.16
CA GLY A 56 4.89 -8.16 -6.05
C GLY A 56 5.01 -6.82 -6.79
N GLY A 57 3.90 -6.26 -7.24
CA GLY A 57 3.85 -4.95 -7.92
C GLY A 57 4.23 -3.80 -6.98
N ILE A 58 3.73 -3.80 -5.75
CA ILE A 58 4.11 -2.83 -4.72
C ILE A 58 5.61 -2.89 -4.45
N TRP A 59 6.15 -4.10 -4.26
CA TRP A 59 7.56 -4.31 -3.97
C TRP A 59 8.46 -3.78 -5.10
N ALA A 60 8.16 -4.15 -6.35
CA ALA A 60 8.93 -3.73 -7.52
C ALA A 60 8.91 -2.20 -7.68
N THR A 61 7.73 -1.59 -7.53
CA THR A 61 7.54 -0.14 -7.65
C THR A 61 8.27 0.62 -6.54
N CYS A 62 8.20 0.14 -5.29
CA CYS A 62 8.95 0.73 -4.17
C CYS A 62 10.46 0.74 -4.45
N ARG A 63 11.00 -0.38 -4.95
CA ARG A 63 12.42 -0.48 -5.31
C ARG A 63 12.79 0.49 -6.44
N ALA A 64 11.98 0.56 -7.49
CA ALA A 64 12.26 1.49 -8.58
C ALA A 64 12.28 2.94 -8.11
N PHE A 65 11.36 3.33 -7.21
CA PHE A 65 11.36 4.65 -6.61
C PHE A 65 12.58 4.90 -5.73
N LEU A 66 12.99 3.94 -4.90
CA LEU A 66 14.19 4.03 -4.05
C LEU A 66 15.48 4.20 -4.86
N TYR A 67 15.59 3.51 -5.99
CA TYR A 67 16.77 3.58 -6.87
C TYR A 67 16.72 4.73 -7.88
N GLY A 68 15.70 5.59 -7.83
CA GLY A 68 15.56 6.70 -8.78
C GLY A 68 15.38 6.24 -10.23
N VAL A 69 14.82 5.05 -10.44
CA VAL A 69 14.57 4.47 -11.76
C VAL A 69 13.17 4.85 -12.21
N GLU A 70 12.97 4.98 -13.53
CA GLU A 70 11.66 5.18 -14.10
C GLU A 70 10.76 3.95 -13.86
N SER A 71 9.54 4.18 -13.41
CA SER A 71 8.56 3.13 -13.14
C SER A 71 7.18 3.69 -13.40
N LEU A 72 6.29 2.83 -13.88
CA LEU A 72 4.87 3.11 -13.93
C LEU A 72 4.30 3.15 -12.51
N ASP A 73 3.13 3.78 -12.38
CA ASP A 73 2.34 3.74 -11.17
C ASP A 73 1.83 2.30 -10.93
N GLU A 74 1.90 1.85 -9.67
CA GLU A 74 1.22 0.63 -9.26
C GLU A 74 -0.21 0.96 -8.87
N ASN A 75 -1.18 0.22 -9.41
CA ASN A 75 -2.61 0.41 -9.12
C ASN A 75 -3.23 -0.95 -8.82
N ILE A 76 -3.71 -1.10 -7.59
CA ILE A 76 -4.40 -2.31 -7.13
C ILE A 76 -5.86 -1.94 -6.93
N ILE A 77 -6.73 -2.63 -7.66
CA ILE A 77 -8.17 -2.45 -7.60
C ILE A 77 -8.75 -3.72 -6.98
N MET A 78 -9.36 -3.59 -5.81
CA MET A 78 -10.11 -4.65 -5.16
C MET A 78 -11.58 -4.33 -5.31
N GLN A 79 -12.30 -5.23 -5.98
CA GLN A 79 -13.73 -5.06 -6.22
C GLN A 79 -14.49 -5.22 -4.90
N GLY A 80 -15.35 -4.24 -4.62
CA GLY A 80 -16.28 -4.31 -3.50
C GLY A 80 -17.43 -5.25 -3.83
N ASP A 81 -18.01 -5.87 -2.80
CA ASP A 81 -19.27 -6.60 -2.96
C ASP A 81 -20.45 -5.62 -2.99
N GLU A 82 -20.90 -5.24 -4.20
CA GLU A 82 -22.05 -4.35 -4.39
C GLU A 82 -23.31 -4.87 -3.67
N SER A 83 -23.47 -6.20 -3.54
CA SER A 83 -24.62 -6.80 -2.86
C SER A 83 -24.63 -6.54 -1.35
N LYS A 84 -23.46 -6.19 -0.79
CA LYS A 84 -23.29 -5.78 0.61
C LYS A 84 -23.11 -4.26 0.75
N GLY A 85 -23.24 -3.51 -0.35
CA GLY A 85 -23.02 -2.07 -0.37
C GLY A 85 -21.56 -1.67 -0.18
N GLU A 86 -20.61 -2.60 -0.39
CA GLU A 86 -19.18 -2.31 -0.33
C GLU A 86 -18.73 -1.61 -1.62
N SER A 87 -17.91 -0.57 -1.48
CA SER A 87 -17.30 0.12 -2.63
C SER A 87 -15.96 -0.49 -3.00
N ASP A 88 -15.63 -0.40 -4.29
CA ASP A 88 -14.29 -0.72 -4.78
C ASP A 88 -13.21 0.04 -4.01
N THR A 89 -12.12 -0.67 -3.73
CA THR A 89 -10.93 -0.10 -3.11
C THR A 89 -9.82 0.06 -4.15
N LEU A 90 -9.24 1.26 -4.20
CA LEU A 90 -8.04 1.56 -5.00
C LEU A 90 -6.87 1.86 -4.07
N ILE A 91 -5.80 1.09 -4.23
CA ILE A 91 -4.48 1.39 -3.69
C ILE A 91 -3.60 1.82 -4.85
N LYS A 92 -3.03 3.03 -4.76
CA LYS A 92 -2.17 3.57 -5.80
C LYS A 92 -0.84 4.01 -5.22
N LEU A 93 0.26 3.44 -5.73
CA LEU A 93 1.62 3.87 -5.42
C LEU A 93 2.19 4.55 -6.66
N TYR A 94 2.50 5.84 -6.53
CA TYR A 94 2.92 6.65 -7.67
C TYR A 94 3.96 7.68 -7.28
N ARG A 95 4.62 8.25 -8.29
CA ARG A 95 5.60 9.32 -8.14
C ARG A 95 5.15 10.52 -8.96
N ASP A 96 5.41 11.72 -8.45
CA ASP A 96 5.17 12.96 -9.20
C ASP A 96 5.94 12.94 -10.54
N LYS A 97 5.42 13.68 -11.53
CA LYS A 97 6.08 13.78 -12.84
C LYS A 97 7.51 14.29 -12.69
N PRO A 98 8.47 13.73 -13.46
CA PRO A 98 9.86 14.18 -13.43
C PRO A 98 9.97 15.67 -13.74
N ARG A 99 10.87 16.37 -13.03
CA ARG A 99 11.06 17.82 -13.19
C ARG A 99 12.43 18.21 -13.75
N GLY A 100 13.30 17.24 -14.00
CA GLY A 100 14.64 17.48 -14.53
C GLY A 100 14.64 17.88 -15.99
N GLN A 101 15.83 18.24 -16.49
CA GLN A 101 16.01 18.56 -17.91
C GLN A 101 15.50 17.40 -18.79
N HIS A 102 14.73 17.74 -19.81
CA HIS A 102 14.09 16.80 -20.72
C HIS A 102 13.17 15.76 -20.05
N GLY A 103 12.57 16.10 -18.89
CA GLY A 103 11.66 15.20 -18.20
C GLY A 103 12.37 14.02 -17.53
N LYS A 104 13.66 14.17 -17.21
CA LYS A 104 14.40 13.18 -16.42
C LYS A 104 14.12 13.34 -14.93
N LEU A 105 14.26 12.24 -14.20
CA LEU A 105 14.18 12.22 -12.74
C LEU A 105 15.33 13.04 -12.15
N THR A 106 15.01 13.80 -11.11
CA THR A 106 16.00 14.52 -10.29
C THR A 106 16.29 13.80 -8.97
N GLY A 107 15.41 12.88 -8.57
CA GLY A 107 15.42 12.27 -7.23
C GLY A 107 14.69 13.11 -6.19
N GLU A 108 14.19 14.29 -6.55
CA GLU A 108 13.37 15.15 -5.69
C GLU A 108 11.87 14.94 -5.89
N GLU A 109 11.48 14.09 -6.85
CA GLU A 109 10.10 13.76 -7.11
C GLU A 109 9.46 13.10 -5.88
N VAL A 110 8.26 13.58 -5.52
CA VAL A 110 7.55 13.05 -4.37
C VAL A 110 6.90 11.72 -4.71
N CYS A 111 7.13 10.72 -3.88
CA CYS A 111 6.42 9.44 -3.94
C CYS A 111 5.19 9.50 -3.04
N TRP A 112 4.11 8.85 -3.47
CA TRP A 112 2.80 8.92 -2.83
C TRP A 112 2.17 7.54 -2.76
N LEU A 113 1.61 7.22 -1.60
CA LEU A 113 0.65 6.14 -1.44
C LEU A 113 -0.74 6.74 -1.28
N ARG A 114 -1.67 6.35 -2.17
CA ARG A 114 -3.07 6.75 -2.10
C ARG A 114 -3.92 5.53 -1.80
N LEU A 115 -4.76 5.65 -0.78
CA LEU A 115 -5.73 4.63 -0.35
C LEU A 115 -7.12 5.24 -0.51
N VAL A 116 -7.95 4.64 -1.35
CA VAL A 116 -9.33 5.05 -1.61
C VAL A 116 -10.20 3.86 -1.34
N THR A 117 -10.99 3.88 -0.27
CA THR A 117 -11.80 2.72 0.16
C THR A 117 -13.30 3.03 0.13
N GLY A 118 -13.66 4.16 -0.46
CA GLY A 118 -14.98 4.76 -0.37
C GLY A 118 -15.16 5.89 -1.37
N ARG A 119 -16.37 6.43 -1.42
CA ARG A 119 -16.74 7.47 -2.40
C ARG A 119 -16.43 8.87 -1.87
N SER A 120 -16.48 9.06 -0.55
CA SER A 120 -16.26 10.36 0.09
C SER A 120 -14.79 10.76 0.10
N GLU A 121 -14.48 12.02 0.43
CA GLU A 121 -13.09 12.49 0.54
C GLU A 121 -12.46 12.07 1.88
N GLU A 122 -13.28 11.94 2.92
CA GLU A 122 -12.90 11.51 4.26
C GLU A 122 -12.37 10.07 4.28
N GLU A 123 -12.81 9.24 3.32
CA GLU A 123 -12.34 7.86 3.11
C GLU A 123 -11.07 7.78 2.23
N ARG A 124 -10.50 8.92 1.82
CA ARG A 124 -9.31 8.98 0.97
C ARG A 124 -8.10 9.40 1.79
N ARG A 125 -7.00 8.67 1.60
CA ARG A 125 -5.74 8.92 2.29
C ARG A 125 -4.66 9.09 1.27
N ARG A 126 -3.90 10.18 1.40
CA ARG A 126 -2.78 10.49 0.53
C ARG A 126 -1.55 10.69 1.40
N ILE A 127 -0.69 9.69 1.41
CA ILE A 127 0.48 9.62 2.27
C ILE A 127 1.70 9.97 1.43
N LYS A 128 2.37 11.07 1.77
CA LYS A 128 3.67 11.43 1.20
C LYS A 128 4.73 10.46 1.74
N LEU A 129 5.40 9.75 0.84
CA LEU A 129 6.43 8.78 1.16
C LEU A 129 7.82 9.41 0.99
N GLY A 130 8.62 9.36 2.04
CA GLY A 130 10.06 9.56 1.97
C GLY A 130 10.80 8.23 1.77
N PRO A 131 12.14 8.28 1.64
CA PRO A 131 12.96 7.07 1.42
C PRO A 131 12.76 6.00 2.51
N ARG A 132 12.65 6.39 3.78
CA ARG A 132 12.39 5.46 4.89
C ARG A 132 11.02 4.78 4.75
N ASP A 133 10.00 5.52 4.33
CA ASP A 133 8.64 4.97 4.19
C ASP A 133 8.58 3.96 3.04
N LEU A 134 9.26 4.26 1.92
CA LEU A 134 9.42 3.33 0.81
C LEU A 134 10.18 2.06 1.23
N LEU A 135 11.23 2.20 2.05
CA LEU A 135 11.95 1.05 2.60
C LEU A 135 11.04 0.20 3.52
N CYS A 136 10.19 0.83 4.33
CA CYS A 136 9.20 0.10 5.14
C CYS A 136 8.22 -0.70 4.27
N LEU A 137 7.72 -0.12 3.17
CA LEU A 137 6.87 -0.85 2.21
C LEU A 137 7.61 -2.01 1.54
N GLU A 138 8.82 -1.77 1.06
CA GLU A 138 9.66 -2.78 0.41
C GLU A 138 9.94 -3.96 1.35
N LEU A 139 10.38 -3.71 2.57
CA LEU A 139 10.66 -4.74 3.57
C LEU A 139 9.40 -5.49 4.01
N ALA A 140 8.27 -4.79 4.14
CA ALA A 140 6.99 -5.42 4.47
C ALA A 140 6.56 -6.39 3.35
N CYS A 141 6.63 -5.96 2.09
CA CYS A 141 6.33 -6.81 0.94
C CYS A 141 7.29 -8.00 0.84
N ASN A 142 8.59 -7.77 1.04
CA ASN A 142 9.58 -8.84 1.05
C ASN A 142 9.31 -9.88 2.15
N THR A 143 8.92 -9.43 3.34
CA THR A 143 8.52 -10.31 4.44
C THR A 143 7.30 -11.15 4.07
N VAL A 144 6.30 -10.57 3.40
CA VAL A 144 5.13 -11.33 2.91
C VAL A 144 5.55 -12.43 1.93
N MET A 145 6.42 -12.11 0.97
CA MET A 145 6.89 -13.11 -0.01
C MET A 145 7.62 -14.29 0.67
N VAL A 146 8.44 -14.01 1.67
CA VAL A 146 9.10 -15.05 2.48
C VAL A 146 8.07 -15.88 3.25
N LEU A 147 7.15 -15.22 3.98
CA LEU A 147 6.11 -15.92 4.75
C LEU A 147 5.19 -16.78 3.86
N ALA A 148 4.86 -16.29 2.66
CA ALA A 148 4.02 -17.02 1.72
C ALA A 148 4.73 -18.26 1.15
N GLY A 149 6.04 -18.15 0.89
CA GLY A 149 6.88 -19.28 0.49
C GLY A 149 6.97 -20.34 1.59
N GLU A 150 7.28 -19.94 2.82
CA GLU A 150 7.37 -20.84 3.99
C GLU A 150 6.04 -21.52 4.32
N ALA A 151 4.92 -20.78 4.20
CA ALA A 151 3.59 -21.31 4.48
C ALA A 151 2.97 -22.11 3.32
N GLY A 152 3.61 -22.12 2.14
CA GLY A 152 3.07 -22.77 0.94
C GLY A 152 1.76 -22.15 0.43
N THR A 153 1.49 -20.88 0.75
CA THR A 153 0.29 -20.15 0.29
C THR A 153 0.49 -19.55 -1.10
N HIS A 154 1.73 -19.39 -1.55
CA HIS A 154 2.01 -19.06 -2.95
C HIS A 154 1.80 -20.30 -3.84
N GLN A 155 0.57 -20.46 -4.34
CA GLN A 155 0.18 -21.55 -5.23
C GLN A 155 -0.19 -20.96 -6.60
N PRO A 156 0.80 -20.74 -7.48
CA PRO A 156 0.53 -20.20 -8.80
C PRO A 156 -0.29 -21.20 -9.60
N GLU A 157 -1.52 -20.83 -9.93
CA GLU A 157 -2.39 -21.58 -10.82
C GLU A 157 -2.62 -20.79 -12.12
N LEU A 158 -2.64 -21.50 -13.25
CA LEU A 158 -3.03 -20.90 -14.52
C LEU A 158 -4.50 -20.49 -14.44
N TYR A 159 -4.77 -19.20 -14.66
CA TYR A 159 -6.15 -18.72 -14.80
C TYR A 159 -6.81 -19.46 -15.97
N LYS A 160 -7.83 -20.26 -15.66
CA LYS A 160 -8.70 -20.88 -16.66
C LYS A 160 -9.89 -19.97 -16.84
N ALA A 161 -9.87 -19.16 -17.90
CA ALA A 161 -11.05 -18.41 -18.30
C ALA A 161 -12.24 -19.38 -18.45
N GLN A 162 -13.34 -19.13 -17.74
CA GLN A 162 -14.58 -19.85 -17.98
C GLN A 162 -15.05 -19.51 -19.39
N LYS A 163 -15.19 -20.54 -20.24
CA LYS A 163 -15.75 -20.40 -21.59
C LYS A 163 -17.25 -20.13 -21.53
#